data_AF-A0A4U2Z3U0-F1
#
_entry.id   AF-A0A4U2Z3U0-F1
#
_cell.length_a   1.000
_cell.length_b   1.000
_cell.length_c   1.000
_cell.angle_alpha   90.00
_cell.angle_beta   90.00
_cell.angle_gamma   90.00
#
_symmetry.space_group_name_H-M   'P 1'
#
loop_
_entity.id
_entity.type
_entity.pdbx_description
1 polymer ?
#
loop_
_entity_poly.entity_id
_entity_poly.type
_entity_poly.pdbx_seq_one_letter_code
_entity_poly.pdbx_strand_id
1 'polypeptide(L)'
;MKALLLIFLIVISLIASEKEEIKYIVDAKNYGLVVAKDAFYVIDSHKYGTMQEYFAFAKEEDANEHVKKYGGSVVNYETYLKLQKEDAK
;
A
#
# COMPACT_ATOMS: atom_id res chain seq x y z
N MET A 1 26.48 34.58 -11.16
CA MET A 1 25.14 34.41 -11.75
C MET A 1 24.74 32.94 -11.96
N LYS A 2 25.56 32.11 -12.61
CA LYS A 2 25.25 30.66 -12.83
C LYS A 2 25.06 29.84 -11.55
N ALA A 3 25.88 30.06 -10.52
CA ALA A 3 25.76 29.34 -9.24
C ALA A 3 24.47 29.66 -8.48
N LEU A 4 24.00 30.91 -8.53
CA LEU A 4 22.76 31.34 -7.89
C LEU A 4 21.53 30.72 -8.56
N LEU A 5 21.57 30.60 -9.89
CA LEU A 5 20.51 29.94 -10.68
C LEU A 5 20.44 28.45 -10.39
N LEU A 6 21.59 27.77 -10.24
CA LEU A 6 21.65 26.35 -9.90
C LEU A 6 21.09 26.07 -8.51
N ILE A 7 21.43 26.91 -7.53
CA ILE A 7 20.91 26.78 -6.16
C ILE A 7 19.39 26.96 -6.16
N PHE A 8 18.87 27.92 -6.92
CA PHE A 8 17.43 28.16 -7.04
C PHE A 8 16.70 26.98 -7.69
N LEU A 9 17.29 26.36 -8.73
CA LEU A 9 16.75 25.15 -9.37
C LEU A 9 16.71 23.95 -8.42
N ILE A 10 17.77 23.73 -7.63
CA ILE A 10 17.82 22.63 -6.66
C ILE A 10 16.76 22.83 -5.57
N VAL A 11 16.60 24.07 -5.09
CA VAL A 11 15.60 24.41 -4.07
C VAL A 11 14.17 24.23 -4.62
N ILE A 12 13.91 24.66 -5.87
CA ILE A 12 12.63 24.40 -6.54
C ILE A 12 12.38 22.90 -6.69
N SER A 13 13.39 22.11 -7.10
CA SER A 13 13.26 20.65 -7.21
C SER A 13 12.96 19.98 -5.85
N LEU A 14 13.51 20.50 -4.75
CA LEU A 14 13.23 19.99 -3.40
C LEU A 14 11.81 20.32 -2.93
N ILE A 15 11.32 21.53 -3.24
CA ILE A 15 9.95 21.98 -2.91
C ILE A 15 8.92 21.27 -3.81
N ALA A 16 9.30 20.93 -5.05
CA ALA A 16 8.48 20.15 -5.98
C ALA A 16 8.44 18.65 -5.65
N SER A 17 9.22 18.19 -4.65
CA SER A 17 9.03 16.85 -4.09
C SER A 17 7.61 16.77 -3.53
N GLU A 18 6.76 16.06 -4.25
CA GLU A 18 5.30 16.10 -4.15
C GLU A 18 4.81 15.97 -2.71
N LYS A 19 3.77 16.75 -2.39
CA LYS A 19 2.92 16.51 -1.23
C LYS A 19 2.33 15.11 -1.40
N GLU A 20 2.87 14.16 -0.66
CA GLU A 20 2.44 12.77 -0.75
C GLU A 20 0.98 12.67 -0.30
N GLU A 21 0.10 12.30 -1.23
CA GLU A 21 -1.30 12.10 -0.91
C GLU A 21 -1.44 10.91 0.03
N ILE A 22 -1.94 11.16 1.25
CA ILE A 22 -2.23 10.10 2.21
C ILE A 22 -3.42 9.30 1.67
N LYS A 23 -3.17 8.05 1.30
CA LYS A 23 -4.19 7.11 0.86
C LYS A 23 -4.61 6.22 2.02
N TYR A 24 -5.91 5.95 2.10
CA TYR A 24 -6.49 5.06 3.09
C TYR A 24 -7.04 3.81 2.41
N ILE A 25 -7.01 2.70 3.15
CA ILE A 25 -7.63 1.42 2.76
C ILE A 25 -8.42 0.86 3.92
N VAL A 26 -9.42 0.02 3.62
CA VAL A 26 -10.29 -0.60 4.62
C VAL A 26 -9.59 -1.84 5.20
N ASP A 27 -9.49 -1.89 6.52
CA ASP A 27 -9.03 -3.05 7.28
C ASP A 27 -10.05 -4.20 7.16
N ALA A 28 -9.58 -5.38 6.75
CA ALA A 28 -10.44 -6.53 6.48
C ALA A 28 -11.00 -7.22 7.74
N LYS A 29 -10.48 -6.91 8.93
CA LYS A 29 -10.92 -7.51 10.20
C LYS A 29 -11.97 -6.66 10.90
N ASN A 30 -11.76 -5.35 10.98
CA ASN A 30 -12.59 -4.41 11.75
C ASN A 30 -13.28 -3.34 10.89
N TYR A 31 -13.01 -3.28 9.58
CA TYR A 31 -13.60 -2.33 8.62
C TYR A 31 -13.26 -0.85 8.86
N GLY A 32 -12.28 -0.57 9.72
CA GLY A 32 -11.71 0.76 9.92
C GLY A 32 -10.80 1.19 8.78
N LEU A 33 -10.42 2.47 8.77
CA LEU A 33 -9.45 3.00 7.81
C LEU A 33 -8.02 2.87 8.37
N VAL A 34 -7.11 2.39 7.53
CA VAL A 34 -5.67 2.40 7.78
C VAL A 34 -4.96 3.15 6.67
N VAL A 35 -3.87 3.85 7.00
CA VAL A 35 -2.99 4.45 5.99
C VAL A 35 -2.43 3.32 5.13
N ALA A 36 -2.66 3.37 3.83
CA ALA A 36 -2.39 2.25 2.93
C ALA A 36 -0.91 1.81 2.96
N LYS A 37 0.01 2.76 3.11
CA LYS A 37 1.44 2.49 3.25
C LYS A 37 1.82 1.68 4.48
N ASP A 38 1.03 1.79 5.54
CA ASP A 38 1.29 1.17 6.84
C ASP A 38 0.54 -0.16 7.00
N ALA A 39 -0.24 -0.57 6.00
CA ALA A 39 -1.03 -1.79 6.02
C ALA A 39 -0.21 -3.02 5.59
N PHE A 40 -0.64 -4.17 6.08
CA PHE A 40 -0.16 -5.49 5.69
C PHE A 40 -1.16 -6.10 4.70
N TYR A 41 -0.67 -6.54 3.55
CA TYR A 41 -1.51 -7.01 2.46
C TYR A 41 -1.41 -8.51 2.33
N VAL A 42 -2.54 -9.21 2.31
CA VAL A 42 -2.60 -10.63 1.93
C VAL A 42 -3.05 -10.74 0.49
N ILE A 43 -2.24 -11.44 -0.30
CA ILE A 43 -2.50 -11.81 -1.71
C ILE A 43 -2.75 -13.31 -1.83
N ASP A 44 -3.39 -13.73 -2.93
CA ASP A 44 -3.63 -15.14 -3.28
C ASP A 44 -4.38 -15.98 -2.24
N SER A 45 -5.06 -15.33 -1.29
CA SER A 45 -5.87 -16.03 -0.28
C SER A 45 -7.25 -16.40 -0.82
N HIS A 46 -7.79 -17.52 -0.39
CA HIS A 46 -9.07 -18.05 -0.88
C HIS A 46 -10.11 -18.08 0.23
N LYS A 47 -10.75 -16.94 0.48
CA LYS A 47 -11.87 -16.82 1.43
C LYS A 47 -13.20 -17.02 0.71
N TYR A 48 -13.84 -18.18 0.95
CA TYR A 48 -15.11 -18.53 0.34
C TYR A 48 -16.19 -17.46 0.57
N GLY A 49 -16.98 -17.17 -0.46
CA GLY A 49 -18.06 -16.17 -0.40
C GLY A 49 -17.58 -14.72 -0.53
N THR A 50 -16.31 -14.48 -0.85
CA THR A 50 -15.77 -13.15 -1.13
C THR A 50 -15.32 -13.07 -2.58
N MET A 51 -15.55 -11.93 -3.24
CA MET A 51 -14.98 -11.61 -4.55
C MET A 51 -13.61 -10.91 -4.42
N GLN A 52 -13.10 -10.72 -3.19
CA GLN A 52 -11.87 -9.99 -2.95
C GLN A 52 -10.66 -10.92 -3.05
N GLU A 53 -9.71 -10.56 -3.90
CA GLU A 53 -8.43 -11.27 -4.06
C GLU A 53 -7.34 -10.70 -3.15
N TYR A 54 -7.54 -9.47 -2.66
CA TYR A 54 -6.62 -8.71 -1.83
C TYR A 54 -7.27 -8.30 -0.51
N PHE A 55 -6.60 -8.55 0.60
CA PHE A 55 -7.04 -8.15 1.94
C PHE A 55 -5.99 -7.29 2.62
N ALA A 56 -6.37 -6.11 3.11
CA ALA A 56 -5.48 -5.25 3.87
C ALA A 56 -5.78 -5.35 5.37
N PHE A 57 -4.73 -5.33 6.19
CA PHE A 57 -4.83 -5.39 7.64
C PHE A 57 -3.97 -4.29 8.26
N ALA A 58 -4.48 -3.65 9.30
CA ALA A 58 -3.73 -2.67 10.07
C ALA A 58 -2.65 -3.31 10.97
N LYS A 59 -2.75 -4.62 11.21
CA LYS A 59 -1.84 -5.38 12.07
C LYS A 59 -1.31 -6.60 11.33
N GLU A 60 -0.02 -6.86 11.50
CA GLU A 60 0.64 -8.01 10.90
C GLU A 60 0.08 -9.33 11.44
N GLU A 61 -0.27 -9.37 12.72
CA GLU A 61 -0.84 -10.56 13.35
C GLU A 61 -2.16 -10.96 12.69
N ASP A 62 -3.00 -9.98 12.33
CA ASP A 62 -4.29 -10.22 11.69
C ASP A 62 -4.12 -10.73 10.25
N ALA A 63 -3.14 -10.21 9.51
CA ALA A 63 -2.77 -10.71 8.19
C ALA A 63 -2.27 -12.16 8.27
N ASN A 64 -1.41 -12.46 9.25
CA ASN A 64 -0.89 -13.81 9.48
C ASN A 64 -1.99 -14.80 9.92
N GLU A 65 -2.95 -14.36 10.75
CA GLU A 65 -4.14 -15.15 11.08
C GLU A 65 -4.98 -15.47 9.84
N HIS A 66 -5.18 -14.50 8.96
CA HIS A 66 -5.90 -14.70 7.70
C HIS A 66 -5.17 -15.70 6.80
N VAL A 67 -3.85 -15.57 6.63
CA VAL A 67 -3.05 -16.53 5.85
C VAL A 67 -3.14 -17.95 6.41
N LYS A 68 -3.05 -18.12 7.73
CA LYS A 68 -3.22 -19.44 8.38
C LYS A 68 -4.58 -20.07 8.08
N LYS A 69 -5.62 -19.24 7.94
CA LYS A 69 -7.00 -19.71 7.76
C LYS A 69 -7.40 -19.91 6.30
N TYR A 70 -6.91 -19.07 5.41
CA TYR A 70 -7.37 -18.97 4.02
C TYR A 70 -6.25 -19.11 2.98
N GLY A 71 -5.01 -19.38 3.41
CA GLY A 71 -3.84 -19.41 2.54
C GLY A 71 -3.41 -18.01 2.06
N GLY A 72 -2.55 -17.98 1.04
CA GLY A 72 -1.99 -16.75 0.49
C GLY A 72 -0.65 -16.36 1.11
N SER A 73 -0.23 -15.11 0.90
CA SER A 73 1.04 -14.58 1.40
C SER A 73 0.90 -13.12 1.82
N VAL A 74 1.62 -12.73 2.89
CA VAL A 74 1.71 -11.33 3.33
C VAL A 74 2.76 -10.61 2.50
N VAL A 75 2.42 -9.42 1.98
CA VAL A 75 3.31 -8.53 1.22
C VAL A 75 3.19 -7.09 1.71
N ASN A 76 4.19 -6.28 1.38
CA ASN A 76 4.21 -4.84 1.67
C ASN A 76 3.42 -4.02 0.63
N TYR A 77 3.26 -2.73 0.92
CA TYR A 77 2.53 -1.79 0.08
C TYR A 77 3.06 -1.69 -1.35
N GLU A 78 4.39 -1.67 -1.54
CA GLU A 78 5.01 -1.55 -2.86
C GLU A 78 4.71 -2.77 -3.74
N THR A 79 4.80 -3.97 -3.16
CA THR A 79 4.47 -5.22 -3.85
C THR A 79 2.99 -5.27 -4.19
N TYR A 80 2.12 -4.92 -3.24
CA TYR A 80 0.68 -4.83 -3.45
C TYR A 80 0.33 -3.89 -4.62
N LEU A 81 0.90 -2.69 -4.66
CA LEU A 81 0.65 -1.73 -5.75
C LEU A 81 1.14 -2.24 -7.10
N LYS A 82 2.24 -3.00 -7.13
CA LYS A 82 2.76 -3.58 -8.36
C LYS A 82 1.78 -4.61 -8.92
N LEU A 83 1.31 -5.54 -8.08
CA LEU A 83 0.38 -6.60 -8.48
C LEU A 83 -0.96 -6.02 -8.95
N GLN A 84 -1.52 -5.07 -8.20
CA GLN A 84 -2.76 -4.38 -8.60
C GLN A 84 -2.69 -3.70 -9.97
N LYS A 85 -1.52 -3.19 -10.37
CA LYS A 85 -1.32 -2.58 -11.69
C LYS A 85 -1.15 -3.62 -12.80
N GLU A 86 -0.68 -4.81 -12.47
CA GLU A 86 -0.53 -5.92 -13.41
C GLU A 86 -1.90 -6.54 -13.70
N ASP A 87 -2.74 -6.72 -12.69
CA ASP A 87 -4.10 -7.27 -12.83
C ASP A 87 -5.08 -6.31 -13.52
N ALA A 88 -4.81 -5.01 -13.47
CA ALA A 88 -5.64 -3.99 -14.12
C ALA A 88 -5.45 -3.87 -15.65
N LYS A 89 -4.62 -4.72 -16.27
CA LYS A 89 -4.33 -4.71 -17.72
C LYS A 89 -5.05 -5.83 -18.45
#